data_AF-A0A8S3KEQ9-F1
#
_entry.id   AF-A0A8S3KEQ9-F1
#
_cell.length_a   1.000
_cell.length_b   1.000
_cell.length_c   1.000
_cell.angle_alpha   90.00
_cell.angle_beta   90.00
_cell.angle_gamma   90.00
#
_symmetry.space_group_name_H-M   'P 1'
#
loop_
_entity.id
_entity.type
_entity.pdbx_description
1 polymer ?
#
loop_
_entity_poly.entity_id
_entity_poly.type
_entity_poly.pdbx_seq_one_letter_code
_entity_poly.pdbx_strand_id
1 'polypeptide(L)'
;ISAIPIVWQDIWNEKVELPPGTIVQIWKGTSDDGISDEWVPYLNEIAGQGYNVILSSPWYINYINNGHYRTNTTIVNLEFFKYYEVEPLRDFSGSDDAKIRILGGE
;
A
#
# COMPACT_ATOMS: atom_id res chain seq x y z
N ILE A 1 -29.67 0.45 -6.77
CA ILE A 1 -28.23 0.63 -7.09
C ILE A 1 -27.48 0.22 -5.83
N SER A 2 -26.60 -0.79 -5.92
CA SER A 2 -25.75 -1.19 -4.80
C SER A 2 -24.42 -0.45 -4.92
N ALA A 3 -23.94 0.16 -3.84
CA ALA A 3 -22.60 0.74 -3.79
C ALA A 3 -21.59 -0.32 -3.33
N ILE A 4 -20.35 -0.23 -3.81
CA ILE A 4 -19.23 -1.03 -3.31
C ILE A 4 -18.47 -0.18 -2.29
N PRO A 5 -18.31 -0.63 -1.04
CA PRO A 5 -17.57 0.12 -0.04
C PRO A 5 -16.06 0.01 -0.26
N ILE A 6 -15.35 1.10 0.06
CA ILE A 6 -13.90 1.13 0.26
C ILE A 6 -13.68 1.37 1.76
N VAL A 7 -12.83 0.54 2.38
CA VAL A 7 -12.54 0.62 3.82
C VAL A 7 -11.05 0.61 4.07
N TRP A 8 -10.60 1.27 5.12
CA TRP A 8 -9.21 1.16 5.58
C TRP A 8 -8.90 -0.24 6.10
N GLN A 9 -7.62 -0.64 5.99
CA GLN A 9 -7.13 -1.96 6.42
C GLN A 9 -7.49 -2.34 7.85
N ASP A 10 -7.78 -1.39 8.75
CA ASP A 10 -8.15 -1.66 10.14
C ASP A 10 -9.37 -2.58 10.24
N ILE A 11 -10.36 -2.42 9.37
CA ILE A 11 -11.56 -3.27 9.39
C ILE A 11 -11.21 -4.73 9.07
N TRP A 12 -10.28 -4.93 8.13
CA TRP A 12 -9.76 -6.25 7.81
C TRP A 12 -8.88 -6.81 8.95
N ASN A 13 -8.01 -5.99 9.57
CA ASN A 13 -7.17 -6.38 10.71
C ASN A 13 -8.00 -6.90 11.89
N GLU A 14 -9.12 -6.24 12.17
CA GLU A 14 -10.07 -6.61 13.24
C GLU A 14 -10.94 -7.83 12.87
N LYS A 15 -10.72 -8.44 11.70
CA LYS A 15 -11.44 -9.63 11.20
C LYS A 15 -12.95 -9.42 11.11
N VAL A 16 -13.37 -8.19 10.80
CA VAL A 16 -14.78 -7.88 10.56
C VAL A 16 -15.20 -8.53 9.24
N GLU A 17 -16.39 -9.14 9.22
CA GLU A 17 -16.95 -9.71 8.00
C GLU A 17 -17.27 -8.60 6.99
N LEU A 18 -16.62 -8.65 5.83
CA LEU A 18 -16.77 -7.65 4.79
C LEU A 18 -17.78 -8.12 3.73
N PRO A 19 -18.70 -7.25 3.28
CA PRO A 19 -19.56 -7.56 2.13
C PRO A 19 -18.73 -7.96 0.89
N PRO A 20 -19.22 -8.90 0.07
CA PRO A 20 -18.51 -9.31 -1.15
C PRO A 20 -18.18 -8.13 -2.06
N GLY A 21 -16.93 -8.08 -2.53
CA GLY A 21 -16.44 -7.03 -3.43
C GLY A 21 -15.93 -5.77 -2.74
N THR A 22 -16.01 -5.68 -1.40
CA THR A 22 -15.38 -4.60 -0.63
C THR A 22 -13.91 -4.43 -1.03
N ILE A 23 -13.47 -3.18 -1.20
CA ILE A 23 -12.09 -2.83 -1.49
C ILE A 23 -11.42 -2.42 -0.18
N VAL A 24 -10.26 -3.01 0.11
CA VAL A 24 -9.47 -2.69 1.30
C VAL A 24 -8.33 -1.76 0.91
N GLN A 25 -8.22 -0.63 1.59
CA GLN A 25 -7.16 0.36 1.37
C GLN A 25 -6.06 0.22 2.43
N ILE A 26 -4.85 -0.10 1.97
CA ILE A 26 -3.66 -0.29 2.82
C ILE A 26 -2.99 1.06 3.02
N TRP A 27 -2.90 1.51 4.27
CA TRP A 27 -2.42 2.85 4.63
C TRP A 27 -1.33 2.84 5.69
N LYS A 28 -1.16 1.72 6.41
CA LYS A 28 -0.06 1.49 7.34
C LYS A 28 1.01 0.64 6.69
N GLY A 29 2.21 0.69 7.27
CA GLY A 29 3.35 -0.12 6.84
C GLY A 29 4.38 0.65 6.01
N THR A 30 4.46 1.96 6.19
CA THR A 30 5.58 2.77 5.68
C THR A 30 6.31 3.38 6.85
N SER A 31 7.63 3.19 6.88
CA SER A 31 8.51 3.87 7.82
C SER A 31 8.80 5.30 7.36
N ASP A 32 9.01 6.22 8.31
CA ASP A 32 9.38 7.61 8.01
C ASP A 32 10.70 7.73 7.24
N ASP A 33 11.54 6.69 7.27
CA ASP A 33 12.80 6.63 6.55
C ASP A 33 12.67 6.18 5.08
N GLY A 34 11.49 5.70 4.66
CA GLY A 34 11.22 5.24 3.29
C GLY A 34 11.97 3.97 2.89
N ILE A 35 12.53 3.22 3.84
CA ILE A 35 13.36 2.03 3.58
C ILE A 35 12.60 0.73 3.87
N SER A 36 11.65 0.72 4.82
CA SER A 36 10.86 -0.48 5.12
C SER A 36 9.48 -0.45 4.44
N ASP A 37 9.30 -1.39 3.52
CA ASP A 37 8.04 -1.65 2.82
C ASP A 37 7.15 -2.62 3.62
N GLU A 38 6.84 -2.27 4.88
CA GLU A 38 5.98 -3.08 5.76
C GLU A 38 4.52 -3.20 5.27
N TRP A 39 4.15 -2.46 4.22
CA TRP A 39 2.89 -2.61 3.51
C TRP A 39 2.86 -3.85 2.60
N VAL A 40 4.03 -4.42 2.23
CA VAL A 40 4.12 -5.58 1.32
C VAL A 40 3.43 -6.83 1.90
N PRO A 41 3.62 -7.23 3.18
CA PRO A 41 2.89 -8.34 3.77
C PRO A 41 1.36 -8.15 3.72
N TYR A 42 0.86 -6.94 4.00
CA TYR A 42 -0.57 -6.64 3.90
C TYR A 42 -1.08 -6.78 2.47
N LEU A 43 -0.34 -6.28 1.48
CA LEU A 43 -0.71 -6.38 0.07
C LEU A 43 -0.81 -7.84 -0.37
N ASN A 44 0.17 -8.68 0.03
CA ASN A 44 0.18 -10.11 -0.24
C ASN A 44 -1.00 -10.84 0.42
N GLU A 45 -1.22 -10.60 1.71
CA GLU A 45 -2.22 -11.34 2.48
C GLU A 45 -3.65 -10.96 2.09
N ILE A 46 -3.96 -9.67 1.98
CA ILE A 46 -5.31 -9.19 1.68
C ILE A 46 -5.70 -9.60 0.25
N ALA A 47 -4.82 -9.41 -0.73
CA ALA A 47 -5.07 -9.85 -2.10
C ALA A 47 -5.11 -11.38 -2.21
N GLY A 48 -4.23 -12.09 -1.49
CA GLY A 48 -4.20 -13.56 -1.45
C GLY A 48 -5.46 -14.19 -0.84
N GLN A 49 -6.14 -13.49 0.06
CA GLN A 49 -7.46 -13.88 0.59
C GLN A 49 -8.62 -13.55 -0.36
N GLY A 50 -8.35 -12.91 -1.51
CA GLY A 50 -9.33 -12.63 -2.55
C GLY A 50 -10.03 -11.27 -2.45
N TYR A 51 -9.60 -10.39 -1.54
CA TYR A 51 -10.10 -9.02 -1.47
C TYR A 51 -9.47 -8.14 -2.56
N ASN A 52 -10.23 -7.17 -3.05
CA ASN A 52 -9.69 -6.11 -3.90
C ASN A 52 -8.93 -5.10 -3.03
N VAL A 53 -7.82 -4.55 -3.54
CA VAL A 53 -6.90 -3.72 -2.76
C VAL A 53 -6.53 -2.43 -3.48
N ILE A 54 -6.44 -1.34 -2.70
CA ILE A 54 -5.78 -0.08 -3.08
C ILE A 54 -4.61 0.15 -2.12
N LEU A 55 -3.44 0.49 -2.63
CA LEU A 55 -2.27 0.83 -1.82
C LEU A 55 -2.16 2.35 -1.62
N SER A 56 -1.93 2.81 -0.39
CA SER A 56 -1.71 4.23 -0.09
C SER A 56 -0.59 4.48 0.92
N SER A 57 -0.20 3.46 1.69
CA SER A 57 0.84 3.54 2.72
C SER A 57 2.11 4.31 2.29
N PRO A 58 2.72 4.04 1.11
CA PRO A 58 3.94 4.74 0.72
C PRO A 58 3.73 6.19 0.25
N TRP A 59 2.49 6.68 0.10
CA TRP A 59 2.16 7.97 -0.52
C TRP A 59 1.49 8.96 0.43
N TYR A 60 1.92 9.00 1.69
CA TYR A 60 1.51 10.03 2.65
C TYR A 60 2.16 11.39 2.34
N ILE A 61 1.61 12.12 1.37
CA ILE A 61 2.13 13.44 0.92
C ILE A 61 2.05 14.50 2.03
N ASN A 62 1.18 14.31 3.03
CA ASN A 62 1.09 15.18 4.20
C ASN A 62 2.31 15.05 5.15
N TYR A 63 3.12 13.99 5.04
CA TYR A 63 4.37 13.85 5.78
C TYR A 63 5.50 14.59 5.04
N ILE A 64 5.60 15.87 5.36
CA ILE A 64 6.63 16.78 4.83
C ILE A 64 7.93 16.55 5.61
N ASN A 65 8.99 16.19 4.90
CA ASN A 65 10.34 16.19 5.45
C ASN A 65 11.08 17.44 4.94
N ASN A 66 12.10 17.89 5.66
CA ASN A 66 12.87 19.08 5.31
C ASN A 66 14.07 18.74 4.39
N GLY A 67 13.80 18.07 3.27
CA GLY A 67 14.59 18.19 2.04
C GLY A 67 15.69 17.16 1.83
N HIS A 68 15.72 16.04 2.54
CA HIS A 68 16.79 15.05 2.39
C HIS A 68 16.18 13.64 2.35
N TYR A 69 15.98 13.10 1.14
CA TYR A 69 15.64 11.68 0.98
C TYR A 69 16.93 10.88 0.84
N ARG A 70 17.05 9.82 1.64
CA ARG A 70 18.20 8.91 1.61
C ARG A 70 17.89 7.78 0.64
N THR A 71 18.65 7.70 -0.46
CA THR A 71 18.73 6.46 -1.22
C THR A 71 19.81 5.57 -0.61
N ASN A 72 19.86 4.30 -1.04
CA ASN A 72 20.90 3.35 -0.64
C ASN A 72 22.32 3.77 -1.06
N THR A 73 22.48 4.86 -1.81
CA THR A 73 23.76 5.32 -2.36
C THR A 73 24.04 6.81 -2.19
N THR A 74 23.04 7.68 -2.00
CA THR A 74 23.23 9.15 -1.93
C THR A 74 22.05 9.84 -1.24
N ILE A 75 22.30 11.00 -0.61
CA ILE A 75 21.23 11.91 -0.17
C ILE A 75 20.83 12.78 -1.35
N VAL A 76 19.57 12.70 -1.78
CA VAL A 76 18.99 13.55 -2.83
C VAL A 76 18.10 14.62 -2.19
N ASN A 77 18.27 15.86 -2.64
CA ASN A 77 17.41 16.99 -2.23
C ASN A 77 16.10 17.01 -3.03
N LEU A 78 15.49 15.85 -3.26
CA LEU A 78 14.28 15.68 -4.05
C LEU A 78 13.38 14.62 -3.40
N GLU A 79 12.58 15.03 -2.42
CA GLU A 79 11.73 14.12 -1.65
C GLU A 79 10.71 13.36 -2.50
N PHE A 80 10.33 13.90 -3.66
CA PHE A 80 9.42 13.26 -4.59
C PHE A 80 9.90 11.85 -5.04
N PHE A 81 11.21 11.63 -5.11
CA PHE A 81 11.75 10.33 -5.55
C PHE A 81 11.32 9.19 -4.62
N LYS A 82 11.13 9.44 -3.33
CA LYS A 82 10.64 8.41 -2.39
C LYS A 82 9.29 7.83 -2.78
N TYR A 83 8.43 8.65 -3.38
CA TYR A 83 7.12 8.23 -3.87
C TYR A 83 7.20 7.56 -5.24
N TYR A 84 8.10 8.03 -6.09
CA TYR A 84 8.26 7.55 -7.47
C TYR A 84 8.99 6.22 -7.57
N GLU A 85 9.89 5.91 -6.63
CA GLU A 85 10.63 4.64 -6.58
C GLU A 85 9.79 3.46 -6.08
N VAL A 86 8.59 3.72 -5.57
CA VAL A 86 7.66 2.70 -5.11
C VAL A 86 7.22 1.85 -6.31
N GLU A 87 7.58 0.57 -6.28
CA GLU A 87 7.06 -0.45 -7.19
C GLU A 87 6.20 -1.42 -6.36
N PRO A 88 4.85 -1.24 -6.35
CA PRO A 88 3.95 -2.01 -5.49
C PRO A 88 4.07 -3.53 -5.66
N LEU A 89 4.51 -3.98 -6.83
CA LEU A 89 4.57 -5.40 -7.17
C LEU A 89 5.98 -6.00 -7.07
N ARG A 90 7.00 -5.23 -6.68
CA ARG A 90 8.41 -5.69 -6.64
C ARG A 90 8.56 -6.94 -5.79
N ASP A 91 7.96 -6.90 -4.60
CA ASP A 91 8.05 -7.93 -3.57
C ASP A 91 6.68 -8.62 -3.35
N PHE A 92 5.78 -8.53 -4.34
CA PHE A 92 4.53 -9.27 -4.34
C PHE A 92 4.77 -10.72 -4.75
N SER A 93 4.32 -11.66 -3.92
CA SER A 93 4.53 -13.10 -4.03
C SER A 93 3.25 -13.92 -4.21
N GLY A 94 2.09 -13.25 -4.29
CA GLY A 94 0.80 -13.89 -4.56
C GLY A 94 0.66 -14.41 -6.00
N SER A 95 -0.38 -15.21 -6.24
CA SER A 95 -0.71 -15.74 -7.57
C SER A 95 -1.16 -14.64 -8.55
N ASP A 96 -1.25 -14.97 -9.84
CA ASP A 96 -1.82 -14.05 -10.85
C ASP A 96 -3.27 -13.63 -10.50
N ASP A 97 -4.07 -14.56 -9.98
CA ASP A 97 -5.43 -14.28 -9.50
C ASP A 97 -5.47 -13.34 -8.30
N ALA A 98 -4.44 -13.36 -7.44
CA ALA A 98 -4.29 -12.39 -6.36
C ALA A 98 -3.77 -11.05 -6.91
N LYS A 99 -2.86 -11.07 -7.88
CA LYS A 99 -2.28 -9.87 -8.49
C LYS A 99 -3.34 -9.00 -9.17
N ILE A 100 -4.31 -9.59 -9.87
CA ILE A 100 -5.42 -8.83 -10.50
C ILE A 100 -6.33 -8.12 -9.49
N ARG A 101 -6.23 -8.45 -8.20
CA ARG A 101 -7.00 -7.80 -7.13
C ARG A 101 -6.39 -6.47 -6.71
N ILE A 102 -5.16 -6.17 -7.10
CA ILE A 102 -4.49 -4.91 -6.81
C ILE A 102 -4.94 -3.89 -7.85
N LEU A 103 -5.82 -2.99 -7.44
CA LEU A 103 -6.54 -2.09 -8.37
C LEU A 103 -5.77 -0.80 -8.67
N GLY A 104 -4.79 -0.45 -7.85
CA GLY A 104 -4.04 0.80 -7.98
C GLY A 104 -3.65 1.38 -6.62
N GLY A 105 -3.62 2.70 -6.53
CA GLY A 105 -3.20 3.41 -5.34
C GLY A 105 -3.66 4.86 -5.22
N GLU A 106 -3.49 5.42 -4.03
CA GLU A 106 -3.79 6.81 -3.66
C GLU A 106 -2.68 7.45 -2.84
#